data_AF-A0A4Z0D9S1-F1
#
_entry.id   AF-A0A4Z0D9S1-F1
#
_cell.length_a   1.000
_cell.length_b   1.000
_cell.length_c   1.000
_cell.angle_alpha   90.00
_cell.angle_beta   90.00
_cell.angle_gamma   90.00
#
_symmetry.space_group_name_H-M   'P 1'
#
loop_
_entity.id
_entity.type
_entity.pdbx_description
1 polymer ?
#
loop_
_entity_poly.entity_id
_entity_poly.type
_entity_poly.pdbx_seq_one_letter_code
_entity_poly.pdbx_strand_id
1 'polypeptide(L)' 'MFYVKEKISDAMEIVVEINDENVFCICPSCECEVNVDLSEVFADGEGDLYSTSIYCSECSKKVREEECYDHK' A
#
# COMPACT_ATOMS: atom_id res chain seq x y z
N MET A 1 1.58 -12.38 -13.44
CA MET A 1 2.75 -12.63 -12.57
C MET A 1 3.61 -11.38 -12.61
N PHE A 2 3.64 -10.62 -11.52
CA PHE A 2 4.46 -9.42 -11.37
C PHE A 2 5.69 -9.77 -10.52
N TYR A 3 6.77 -9.02 -10.68
CA TYR A 3 7.98 -9.18 -9.86
C TYR A 3 8.68 -7.83 -9.69
N VAL A 4 9.34 -7.65 -8.55
CA VAL A 4 10.29 -6.55 -8.35
C VAL A 4 11.64 -7.02 -8.88
N LYS A 5 12.27 -6.22 -9.71
CA LYS A 5 13.64 -6.44 -10.18
C LYS A 5 14.45 -5.19 -9.89
N GLU A 6 15.35 -5.30 -8.91
CA GLU A 6 16.17 -4.18 -8.47
C GLU A 6 17.66 -4.54 -8.49
N LYS A 7 18.48 -3.65 -9.03
CA LYS A 7 19.92 -3.85 -9.15
C LYS A 7 20.62 -3.20 -7.96
N ILE A 8 21.18 -4.00 -7.06
CA ILE A 8 21.92 -3.50 -5.89
C ILE A 8 23.32 -3.03 -6.29
N SER A 9 23.95 -3.72 -7.24
CA SER A 9 25.26 -3.35 -7.77
C SER A 9 25.45 -3.93 -9.17
N ASP A 10 26.58 -3.64 -9.82
CA ASP A 10 26.91 -4.21 -11.13
C ASP A 10 26.98 -5.74 -11.15
N ALA A 11 27.16 -6.39 -10.00
CA ALA A 11 27.27 -7.84 -9.88
C ALA A 11 26.06 -8.51 -9.21
N MET A 12 25.07 -7.75 -8.72
CA MET A 12 23.96 -8.31 -7.93
C MET A 12 22.63 -7.67 -8.29
N GLU A 13 21.66 -8.52 -8.61
CA GLU A 13 20.24 -8.17 -8.78
C GLU A 13 19.37 -8.96 -7.79
N ILE A 14 18.34 -8.31 -7.27
CA ILE A 14 17.26 -8.95 -6.52
C ILE A 14 16.07 -9.08 -7.45
N VAL A 15 15.53 -10.29 -7.55
CA VAL A 15 14.27 -10.59 -8.24
C VAL A 15 13.35 -11.27 -7.25
N VAL A 16 12.22 -10.64 -6.96
CA VAL A 16 11.20 -11.16 -6.03
C VAL A 16 9.86 -11.18 -6.74
N GLU A 17 9.26 -12.35 -6.86
CA GLU A 17 7.90 -12.49 -7.36
C GLU A 17 6.93 -11.81 -6.41
N ILE A 18 5.94 -11.10 -6.94
CA ILE A 18 4.89 -10.45 -6.14
C ILE A 18 3.70 -11.40 -6.02
N ASN A 19 3.25 -11.64 -4.79
CA ASN A 19 2.06 -12.41 -4.44
C ASN A 19 1.26 -11.70 -3.33
N ASP A 20 0.11 -12.26 -2.97
CA ASP A 20 -0.79 -11.72 -1.93
C ASP A 20 -0.18 -11.71 -0.52
N GLU A 21 0.86 -12.50 -0.26
CA GLU A 21 1.51 -12.59 1.04
C GLU A 21 2.68 -11.60 1.22
N ASN A 22 3.25 -11.09 0.13
CA ASN A 22 4.50 -10.34 0.18
C ASN A 22 4.41 -8.86 -0.24
N VAL A 23 3.20 -8.33 -0.32
CA VAL A 23 2.95 -6.91 -0.59
C VAL A 23 2.53 -6.21 0.69
N PHE A 24 3.26 -5.16 1.04
CA PHE A 24 3.03 -4.38 2.24
C PHE A 24 3.18 -2.89 1.95
N CYS A 25 2.47 -2.08 2.73
CA CYS A 25 2.67 -0.65 2.80
C CYS A 25 2.82 -0.21 4.25
N ILE A 26 3.26 1.03 4.45
CA ILE A 26 3.34 1.65 5.77
C ILE A 26 2.16 2.60 5.93
N CYS A 27 1.38 2.44 7.00
CA CYS A 27 0.31 3.36 7.34
C CYS A 27 0.89 4.76 7.59
N PRO A 28 0.48 5.81 6.85
CA PRO A 28 1.08 7.14 6.96
C PRO A 28 0.77 7.85 8.30
N SER A 29 -0.20 7.36 9.07
CA SER A 29 -0.60 7.96 10.34
C SER A 29 0.14 7.38 11.55
N CYS A 30 0.36 6.06 11.59
CA CYS A 30 0.92 5.39 12.76
C CYS A 30 2.13 4.50 12.44
N GLU A 31 2.59 4.51 11.19
CA GLU A 31 3.80 3.83 10.71
C GLU A 31 3.80 2.30 10.88
N CYS A 32 2.63 1.69 11.14
CA CYS A 32 2.53 0.24 11.19
C CYS A 32 2.54 -0.35 9.77
N GLU A 33 3.10 -1.55 9.65
CA GLU A 33 3.04 -2.33 8.42
C GLU A 33 1.62 -2.87 8.19
N VAL A 34 1.17 -2.82 6.95
CA VAL A 34 -0.14 -3.30 6.51
C VAL A 34 0.09 -4.18 5.29
N ASN A 35 -0.37 -5.43 5.34
CA ASN A 35 -0.44 -6.30 4.16
C ASN A 35 -1.59 -5.83 3.26
N VAL A 36 -1.36 -5.77 1.94
CA VAL A 36 -2.30 -5.15 1.00
C VAL A 36 -2.60 -6.05 -0.18
N ASP A 37 -3.88 -6.10 -0.55
CA ASP A 37 -4.33 -6.73 -1.79
C ASP A 37 -4.31 -5.69 -2.92
N LEU A 38 -3.33 -5.79 -3.82
CA LEU A 38 -3.20 -4.88 -4.96
C LEU A 38 -4.42 -4.89 -5.88
N SER A 39 -5.17 -6.00 -5.95
CA SER A 39 -6.37 -6.09 -6.78
C SER A 39 -7.51 -5.26 -6.20
N GLU A 40 -7.61 -5.17 -4.87
CA GLU A 40 -8.57 -4.32 -4.18
C GLU A 40 -8.17 -2.85 -4.28
N VAL A 41 -6.89 -2.54 -4.04
CA VAL A 41 -6.36 -1.17 -4.03
C VAL A 41 -6.53 -0.47 -5.37
N PHE A 42 -6.36 -1.18 -6.49
CA PHE A 42 -6.44 -0.60 -7.83
C PHE A 42 -7.72 -0.97 -8.59
N ALA A 43 -8.75 -1.48 -7.89
CA ALA A 43 -9.99 -1.92 -8.52
C ALA A 43 -10.77 -0.79 -9.20
N ASP A 44 -10.69 0.44 -8.66
CA ASP A 44 -11.37 1.62 -9.18
C ASP A 44 -10.64 2.30 -10.35
N GLY A 45 -9.37 1.93 -10.58
CA GLY A 45 -8.52 2.51 -11.61
C GLY A 45 -8.00 3.91 -11.30
N GLU A 46 -8.17 4.43 -10.07
CA GLU A 46 -7.67 5.75 -9.68
C GLU A 46 -6.34 5.70 -8.90
N GLY A 47 -6.01 4.56 -8.30
CA GLY A 47 -4.75 4.39 -7.57
C GLY A 47 -3.52 4.10 -8.43
N ASP A 48 -2.32 4.39 -7.90
CA ASP A 48 -1.02 4.03 -8.46
C ASP A 48 -0.03 3.52 -7.39
N LEU A 49 1.11 2.95 -7.82
CA LEU A 49 2.12 2.36 -6.92
C LEU A 49 3.01 3.37 -6.17
N TYR A 50 2.91 4.67 -6.47
CA TYR A 50 3.78 5.72 -5.94
C TYR A 50 3.09 6.68 -4.98
N SER A 51 1.84 7.05 -5.28
CA SER A 51 1.09 8.10 -4.58
C SER A 51 -0.05 7.56 -3.72
N THR A 52 -0.56 6.35 -4.01
CA THR A 52 -1.62 5.74 -3.21
C THR A 52 -1.10 5.33 -1.83
N SER A 53 -1.74 5.88 -0.79
CA SER A 53 -1.43 5.56 0.61
C SER A 53 -2.59 4.80 1.23
N ILE A 54 -2.28 3.74 1.98
CA ILE A 54 -3.28 2.89 2.62
C ILE A 54 -3.15 3.03 4.13
N TYR A 55 -4.27 3.34 4.78
CA TYR A 55 -4.37 3.43 6.23
C TYR A 55 -4.68 2.06 6.82
N CYS A 56 -4.14 1.76 8.00
CA CYS A 56 -4.52 0.57 8.74
C CYS A 56 -6.00 0.63 9.18
N SER A 57 -6.55 -0.50 9.64
CA SER A 57 -7.95 -0.61 10.05
C SER A 57 -8.35 0.40 11.14
N GLU A 58 -7.41 0.76 12.03
CA GLU A 58 -7.70 1.68 13.13
C GLU A 58 -7.62 3.15 12.69
N CYS A 59 -6.62 3.53 11.88
CA CYS A 59 -6.52 4.90 11.38
C CYS A 59 -7.59 5.21 10.31
N SER A 60 -7.94 4.24 9.47
CA SER A 60 -9.02 4.42 8.48
C SER A 60 -10.38 4.70 9.11
N LYS A 61 -10.69 4.09 10.26
CA LYS A 61 -11.90 4.41 11.03
C LYS A 61 -11.90 5.88 11.48
N LYS A 62 -10.78 6.36 12.03
CA LYS A 62 -10.65 7.75 12.50
C LYS A 62 -10.84 8.76 11.38
N VAL A 63 -10.19 8.54 10.24
CA VAL A 63 -10.33 9.42 9.06
C VAL A 63 -11.79 9.49 8.59
N ARG A 64 -12.46 8.33 8.51
CA ARG A 64 -13.88 8.27 8.10
C ARG A 64 -14.82 8.94 9.12
N GLU A 65 -14.49 8.87 10.40
CA GLU A 65 -15.22 9.55 11.46
C GLU A 65 -15.01 11.07 11.43
N GLU A 66 -13.78 11.54 11.16
CA GLU A 66 -13.43 12.96 11.03
C GLU A 66 -14.09 13.61 9.81
N GLU A 67 -14.10 12.96 8.64
CA GLU A 67 -14.79 13.48 7.45
C GLU A 67 -16.32 13.62 7.63
N CYS A 68 -16.93 12.88 8.56
CA CYS A 68 -18.35 13.05 8.88
C CYS A 68 -18.65 14.30 9.72
N TYR A 69 -17.65 14.92 10.37
CA TYR A 69 -17.83 16.15 11.16
C TYR A 69 -17.73 17.42 10.32
N ASP A 70 -16.90 17.44 9.28
CA ASP A 70 -16.75 18.59 8.38
C ASP A 70 -17.93 18.78 7.39
N HIS A 71 -18.90 17.88 7.41
CA HIS A 71 -20.12 17.94 6.59
C HIS A 71 -21.43 18.07 7.39
N LYS A 72 -21.36 18.52 8.66
CA LYS A 72 -22.53 18.84 9.48
C LYS A 72 -22.71 20.33 9.75
#